data_AF-A0A9X0DMW2-F1
#
_entry.id   AF-A0A9X0DMW2-F1
#
_cell.length_a   1.000
_cell.length_b   1.000
_cell.length_c   1.000
_cell.angle_alpha   90.00
_cell.angle_beta   90.00
_cell.angle_gamma   90.00
#
_symmetry.space_group_name_H-M   'P 1'
#
loop_
_entity.id
_entity.type
_entity.pdbx_description
1 polymer ?
#
loop_
_entity_poly.entity_id
_entity_poly.type
_entity_poly.pdbx_seq_one_letter_code
_entity_poly.pdbx_strand_id
1 'polypeptide(L)'
;MLTITDKMSSTIPRFFSQPFRYIRWAAIEKPAIFFSIVVGSIGPVLVLTVPKIRHRLGDGPRPQIPLTYPIPTGPRKSLSGYDDE
;
A
#
# COMPACT_ATOMS: atom_id res chain seq x y z
N MET A 1 -4.91 56.72 -3.64
CA MET A 1 -5.70 55.53 -4.01
C MET A 1 -4.74 54.35 -4.16
N LEU A 2 -4.34 53.75 -3.02
CA LEU A 2 -3.26 52.76 -2.89
C LEU A 2 -3.73 51.66 -1.91
N THR A 3 -4.60 50.76 -2.36
CA THR A 3 -5.11 49.65 -1.52
C THR A 3 -5.49 48.42 -2.35
N ILE A 4 -4.69 48.03 -3.35
CA ILE A 4 -4.92 46.77 -4.11
C ILE A 4 -3.68 45.86 -4.19
N THR A 5 -2.46 46.35 -3.92
CA THR A 5 -1.23 45.55 -4.08
C THR A 5 -0.72 44.84 -2.82
N ASP A 6 -1.32 45.05 -1.64
CA ASP A 6 -0.76 44.57 -0.36
C ASP A 6 -1.21 43.16 0.08
N LYS A 7 -1.70 42.32 -0.85
CA LYS A 7 -2.23 40.97 -0.52
C LYS A 7 -1.49 39.81 -1.17
N MET A 8 -0.21 39.98 -1.50
CA MET A 8 0.61 38.94 -2.17
C MET A 8 2.04 38.88 -1.62
N SER A 9 2.22 38.72 -0.31
CA SER A 9 3.55 38.37 0.26
C SER A 9 3.48 37.18 1.23
N SER A 10 2.70 36.14 0.89
CA SER A 10 2.97 34.83 1.48
C SER A 10 4.27 34.29 0.86
N THR A 11 5.39 34.60 1.50
CA THR A 11 6.70 34.06 1.10
C THR A 11 6.61 32.54 1.15
N ILE A 12 6.85 31.87 0.01
CA ILE A 12 6.83 30.40 -0.06
C ILE A 12 7.87 29.87 0.94
N PRO A 13 7.45 29.18 2.01
CA PRO A 13 8.40 28.67 3.00
C PRO A 13 9.36 27.69 2.34
N ARG A 14 10.65 27.79 2.63
CA ARG A 14 11.66 26.87 2.07
C ARG A 14 11.51 25.50 2.73
N PHE A 15 11.37 24.46 1.91
CA PHE A 15 11.19 23.07 2.39
C PHE A 15 12.30 22.64 3.37
N PHE A 16 13.56 22.89 3.02
CA PHE A 16 14.73 22.48 3.82
C PHE A 16 15.01 23.35 5.04
N SER A 17 14.36 24.50 5.19
CA SER A 17 14.58 25.40 6.34
C SER A 17 13.42 25.37 7.33
N GLN A 18 12.19 25.13 6.86
CA GLN A 18 10.97 25.16 7.68
C GLN A 18 9.97 24.09 7.21
N PRO A 19 10.28 22.79 7.38
CA PRO A 19 9.49 21.70 6.80
C PRO A 19 8.05 21.67 7.32
N PHE A 20 7.82 21.85 8.62
CA PHE A 20 6.47 21.87 9.20
C PHE A 20 5.63 23.04 8.70
N ARG A 21 6.25 24.22 8.53
CA ARG A 21 5.57 25.40 7.98
C ARG A 21 5.23 25.19 6.50
N TYR A 22 6.13 24.56 5.74
CA TYR A 22 5.89 24.21 4.35
C TYR A 22 4.74 23.22 4.18
N ILE A 23 4.68 22.16 4.99
CA ILE A 23 3.58 21.19 4.96
C ILE A 23 2.24 21.88 5.22
N ARG A 24 2.16 22.73 6.25
CA ARG A 24 0.94 23.49 6.57
C ARG A 24 0.53 24.42 5.42
N TRP A 25 1.48 25.13 4.82
CA TRP A 25 1.21 26.02 3.68
C TRP A 25 0.77 25.22 2.44
N ALA A 26 1.46 24.13 2.11
CA ALA A 26 1.16 23.28 0.95
C ALA A 26 -0.24 22.64 1.06
N ALA A 27 -0.67 22.26 2.26
CA ALA A 27 -2.00 21.69 2.49
C ALA A 27 -3.14 22.71 2.25
N ILE A 28 -2.90 24.00 2.49
CA ILE A 28 -3.90 25.07 2.35
C ILE A 28 -3.88 25.69 0.94
N GLU A 29 -2.70 26.01 0.42
CA GLU A 29 -2.53 26.73 -0.84
C GLU A 29 -2.62 25.81 -2.07
N LYS A 30 -2.16 24.56 -1.95
CA LYS A 30 -2.09 23.57 -3.04
C LYS A 30 -2.63 22.20 -2.59
N PRO A 31 -3.90 22.11 -2.16
CA PRO A 31 -4.45 20.91 -1.54
C PRO A 31 -4.38 19.67 -2.46
N ALA A 32 -4.67 19.82 -3.75
CA ALA A 32 -4.66 18.69 -4.69
C ALA A 32 -3.26 18.04 -4.82
N ILE A 33 -2.20 18.85 -4.88
CA ILE A 33 -0.82 18.34 -5.01
C ILE A 33 -0.38 17.71 -3.68
N PHE A 34 -0.67 18.36 -2.56
CA PHE A 34 -0.28 17.87 -1.25
C PHE A 34 -0.94 16.52 -0.93
N PHE A 35 -2.27 16.43 -1.04
CA PHE A 35 -2.99 15.22 -0.68
C PHE A 35 -2.79 14.07 -1.68
N SER A 36 -2.54 14.35 -2.96
CA SER A 36 -2.21 13.27 -3.93
C SER A 36 -0.91 12.55 -3.56
N ILE A 37 0.12 13.29 -3.15
CA ILE A 37 1.39 12.71 -2.69
C ILE A 37 1.18 11.93 -1.38
N VAL A 38 0.43 12.50 -0.43
CA VAL A 38 0.15 11.83 0.86
C VAL A 38 -0.59 10.51 0.62
N VAL A 39 -1.72 10.54 -0.08
CA VAL A 39 -2.52 9.34 -0.37
C VAL A 39 -1.73 8.34 -1.22
N GLY A 40 -0.99 8.81 -2.23
CA GLY A 40 -0.13 7.95 -3.04
C GLY A 40 0.97 7.27 -2.22
N SER A 41 1.55 7.97 -1.24
CA SER A 41 2.59 7.43 -0.36
C SER A 41 2.05 6.47 0.71
N ILE A 42 0.80 6.63 1.14
CA ILE A 42 0.17 5.76 2.14
C ILE A 42 0.08 4.31 1.62
N GLY A 43 -0.19 4.10 0.32
CA GLY A 43 -0.29 2.76 -0.27
C GLY A 43 0.96 1.89 -0.06
N PRO A 44 2.14 2.31 -0.56
CA PRO A 44 3.39 1.57 -0.35
C PRO A 44 3.74 1.38 1.14
N VAL A 45 3.47 2.38 1.98
CA VAL A 45 3.70 2.28 3.44
C VAL A 45 2.86 1.18 4.05
N LEU A 46 1.57 1.10 3.69
CA LEU A 46 0.67 0.04 4.16
C LEU A 46 1.11 -1.33 3.65
N VAL A 47 1.52 -1.46 2.39
CA VAL A 47 2.01 -2.74 1.82
C VAL A 47 3.23 -3.27 2.60
N LEU A 48 4.11 -2.39 3.07
CA LEU A 48 5.30 -2.80 3.82
C LEU A 48 5.04 -3.06 5.31
N THR A 49 4.05 -2.38 5.90
CA THR A 49 3.79 -2.43 7.35
C THR A 49 2.70 -3.43 7.72
N VAL A 50 1.60 -3.46 6.97
CA VAL A 50 0.41 -4.25 7.29
C VAL A 50 0.66 -5.77 7.28
N PRO A 51 1.38 -6.38 6.31
CA PRO A 51 1.61 -7.83 6.32
C PRO A 51 2.37 -8.30 7.55
N LYS A 52 3.37 -7.54 8.00
CA LYS A 52 4.14 -7.86 9.21
C LYS A 52 3.26 -7.83 10.46
N ILE A 53 2.34 -6.87 10.55
CA ILE A 53 1.39 -6.77 11.66
C ILE A 53 0.39 -7.93 11.60
N ARG A 54 -0.18 -8.23 10.43
CA ARG A 54 -1.13 -9.34 10.24
C ARG A 54 -0.53 -10.70 10.60
N HIS A 55 0.71 -10.97 10.20
CA HIS A 55 1.39 -12.20 10.59
C HIS A 55 1.59 -12.33 12.11
N ARG A 56 1.85 -11.22 12.81
CA ARG A 56 1.98 -11.23 14.28
C ARG A 56 0.64 -11.45 15.00
N LEU A 57 -0.47 -11.07 14.37
CA LEU A 57 -1.83 -11.27 14.89
C LEU A 57 -2.40 -12.67 14.60
N GLY A 58 -1.60 -13.57 14.02
CA GLY A 58 -2.00 -14.95 13.74
C GLY A 58 -2.63 -15.17 12.36
N ASP A 59 -2.73 -14.13 11.53
CA ASP A 59 -3.16 -14.26 10.13
C ASP A 59 -1.95 -14.68 9.26
N GLY A 60 -1.69 -15.99 9.24
CA GLY A 60 -0.59 -16.62 8.51
C GLY A 60 -0.80 -16.63 6.99
N PRO A 61 0.24 -17.01 6.21
CA PRO A 61 0.08 -17.20 4.77
C PRO A 61 -0.94 -18.31 4.52
N ARG A 62 -1.92 -18.03 3.65
CA ARG A 62 -2.90 -19.04 3.25
C ARG A 62 -2.21 -20.12 2.41
N PRO A 63 -2.55 -21.40 2.59
CA PRO A 63 -2.00 -22.45 1.76
C PRO A 63 -2.36 -22.21 0.29
N GLN A 64 -1.45 -22.56 -0.61
CA GLN A 64 -1.69 -22.44 -2.04
C GLN A 64 -2.75 -23.45 -2.48
N ILE A 65 -3.76 -22.96 -3.21
CA ILE A 65 -4.77 -23.83 -3.82
C ILE A 65 -4.09 -24.63 -4.94
N PRO A 66 -4.30 -25.95 -5.02
CA PRO A 66 -3.74 -26.74 -6.10
C PRO A 66 -4.30 -26.28 -7.45
N LEU A 67 -3.42 -25.94 -8.38
CA LEU A 67 -3.77 -25.52 -9.75
C LEU A 67 -3.94 -26.72 -10.70
N THR A 68 -3.59 -27.91 -10.23
CA THR A 68 -3.62 -29.16 -11.01
C THR A 68 -4.12 -30.26 -10.11
N TYR A 69 -4.62 -31.33 -10.73
CA TYR A 69 -4.97 -32.54 -10.00
C TYR A 69 -3.77 -32.99 -9.14
N PRO A 70 -3.96 -33.18 -7.81
CA PRO A 70 -2.86 -33.54 -6.93
C PRO A 70 -2.45 -34.98 -7.21
N ILE A 71 -1.38 -35.14 -7.99
CA ILE A 71 -0.79 -36.44 -8.30
C ILE A 71 0.06 -36.86 -7.09
N PRO A 72 -0.25 -38.00 -6.44
CA PRO A 72 0.59 -38.51 -5.36
C PRO A 72 2.02 -38.77 -5.86
N THR A 73 3.03 -38.42 -5.07
CA THR A 73 4.45 -38.59 -5.41
C THR A 73 4.96 -40.03 -5.23
N GLY A 74 4.06 -40.98 -4.98
CA GLY A 74 4.39 -42.37 -4.67
C GLY A 74 4.40 -43.31 -5.89
N PRO A 75 5.01 -44.50 -5.75
CA PRO A 75 4.92 -45.55 -6.76
C PRO A 75 3.47 -46.03 -6.94
N ARG A 76 3.14 -46.50 -8.14
CA ARG A 76 1.81 -47.05 -8.44
C ARG A 76 1.52 -48.25 -7.52
N LYS A 77 0.31 -48.27 -6.95
CA LYS A 77 -0.20 -49.41 -6.19
C LYS A 77 -1.01 -50.31 -7.12
N SER A 78 -0.86 -51.63 -7.00
CA SER A 78 -1.78 -52.58 -7.65
C SER A 78 -3.14 -52.48 -6.96
N LEU A 79 -4.19 -52.20 -7.73
CA LEU A 79 -5.58 -52.11 -7.27
C LEU A 79 -6.36 -53.32 -7.82
N SER A 80 -7.38 -53.79 -7.10
CA SER A 80 -8.30 -54.86 -7.52
C SER A 80 -9.74 -54.52 -7.14
N GLY A 81 -10.74 -55.06 -7.85
CA GLY A 81 -12.15 -54.99 -7.42
C GLY A 81 -13.12 -54.22 -8.32
N TYR A 82 -12.66 -53.71 -9.46
CA TYR A 82 -13.49 -53.15 -10.54
C TYR A 82 -13.06 -53.74 -11.89
N ASP A 83 -12.59 -54.99 -11.88
CA ASP A 83 -12.21 -55.70 -13.08
C ASP A 83 -13.49 -56.11 -13.83
N ASP A 84 -13.52 -55.95 -15.16
CA ASP A 84 -14.68 -56.25 -15.99
C ASP A 84 -14.91 -57.78 -16.03
N GLU A 85 -16.00 -58.27 -15.45
CA GLU A 85 -16.52 -59.64 -15.70
C GLU A 85 -17.21 -59.73 -17.07
#